data_AF-A0A2M7I7M9-F1
#
_entry.id   AF-A0A2M7I7M9-F1
#
_cell.length_a   1.000
_cell.length_b   1.000
_cell.length_c   1.000
_cell.angle_alpha   90.00
_cell.angle_beta   90.00
_cell.angle_gamma   90.00
#
_symmetry.space_group_name_H-M   'P 1'
#
loop_
_entity.id
_entity.type
_entity.pdbx_description
1 polymer ?
#
loop_
_entity_poly.entity_id
_entity_poly.type
_entity_poly.pdbx_seq_one_letter_code
_entity_poly.pdbx_strand_id
1 'polypeptide(L)'
;FYSTNIFSPFTVAKHIVDLDIDLRLANRDLTLVNDIAVVKVNGQKTINFYSFATKYCSHHFPEDYPIYDSFVEKMLMHFKRVDKFFKFKKNDLKHYPTYHEVLIQFSRFYGLEEFTLKQVDKYIWQAGKEYFPKQY
;
A
#
# COMPACT_ATOMS: atom_id res chain seq x y z
N PHE A 1 -7.64 -6.39 12.58
CA PHE A 1 -8.36 -5.83 11.42
C PHE A 1 -7.75 -4.49 11.02
N TYR A 2 -7.46 -4.30 9.74
CA TYR A 2 -7.09 -2.99 9.20
C TYR A 2 -8.37 -2.18 8.97
N SER A 3 -8.58 -1.08 9.69
CA SER A 3 -9.70 -0.19 9.43
C SER A 3 -9.35 0.81 8.32
N THR A 4 -10.32 1.18 7.50
CA THR A 4 -10.18 2.29 6.55
C THR A 4 -11.52 3.00 6.46
N ASN A 5 -11.50 4.32 6.68
CA ASN A 5 -12.69 5.14 6.52
C ASN A 5 -12.82 5.49 5.03
N ILE A 6 -13.85 4.97 4.38
CA ILE A 6 -14.12 5.19 2.96
C ILE A 6 -15.33 6.13 2.86
N PHE A 7 -15.11 7.30 2.29
CA PHE A 7 -16.17 8.24 2.00
C PHE A 7 -16.91 7.81 0.72
N SER A 8 -18.25 7.86 0.73
CA SER A 8 -19.11 7.47 -0.41
C SER A 8 -18.80 6.07 -0.99
N PRO A 9 -19.05 4.98 -0.24
CA PRO A 9 -18.74 3.61 -0.68
C PRO A 9 -19.32 3.24 -2.06
N PHE A 10 -20.53 3.71 -2.37
CA PHE A 10 -21.16 3.48 -3.68
C PHE A 10 -20.34 4.08 -4.84
N THR A 11 -19.85 5.32 -4.68
CA THR A 11 -19.02 5.98 -5.72
C THR A 11 -17.73 5.21 -5.96
N VAL A 12 -17.08 4.75 -4.88
CA VAL A 12 -15.85 3.95 -4.97
C VAL A 12 -16.11 2.59 -5.63
N ALA A 13 -17.21 1.91 -5.28
CA ALA A 13 -17.58 0.64 -5.90
C ALA A 13 -17.88 0.81 -7.40
N LYS A 14 -18.66 1.83 -7.77
CA LYS A 14 -18.94 2.14 -9.18
C LYS A 14 -17.66 2.43 -9.95
N HIS A 15 -16.75 3.23 -9.39
CA HIS A 15 -15.43 3.50 -10.00
C HIS A 15 -14.64 2.22 -10.30
N ILE A 16 -14.63 1.27 -9.36
CA ILE A 16 -13.94 -0.02 -9.56
C ILE A 16 -14.59 -0.83 -10.69
N VAL A 17 -15.93 -0.87 -10.75
CA VAL A 17 -16.66 -1.56 -11.82
C VAL A 17 -16.37 -0.91 -13.18
N ASP A 18 -16.40 0.43 -13.24
CA ASP A 18 -16.14 1.19 -14.47
C ASP A 18 -14.68 1.02 -14.98
N LEU A 19 -13.74 0.63 -14.11
CA LEU A 19 -12.34 0.36 -14.48
C LEU A 19 -12.10 -1.01 -15.13
N ASP A 20 -13.07 -1.94 -15.11
CA ASP A 20 -12.96 -3.30 -15.66
C ASP A 20 -11.67 -4.02 -15.23
N ILE A 21 -11.51 -4.17 -13.91
CA ILE A 21 -10.21 -4.48 -13.30
C ILE A 21 -9.79 -5.96 -13.37
N ASP A 22 -10.71 -6.86 -13.71
CA ASP A 22 -10.56 -8.31 -13.46
C ASP A 22 -9.31 -8.89 -14.13
N LEU A 23 -9.10 -8.58 -15.42
CA LEU A 23 -7.93 -9.06 -16.16
C LEU A 23 -6.62 -8.49 -15.60
N ARG A 24 -6.61 -7.19 -15.26
CA ARG A 24 -5.42 -6.51 -14.72
C ARG A 24 -5.03 -7.06 -13.36
N LEU A 25 -6.03 -7.30 -12.50
CA LEU A 25 -5.85 -7.86 -11.17
C LEU A 25 -5.37 -9.31 -11.25
N ALA A 26 -5.93 -10.11 -12.16
CA ALA A 26 -5.48 -11.48 -12.42
C ALA A 26 -4.02 -11.54 -12.89
N ASN A 27 -3.59 -10.57 -13.70
CA ASN A 27 -2.22 -10.45 -14.20
C ASN A 27 -1.24 -9.77 -13.22
N ARG A 28 -1.66 -9.47 -11.98
CA ARG A 28 -0.84 -8.78 -10.98
C ARG A 28 -0.30 -7.43 -11.45
N ASP A 29 -1.11 -6.69 -12.21
CA ASP A 29 -0.76 -5.33 -12.59
C ASP A 29 -0.66 -4.46 -11.33
N LEU A 30 0.56 -4.07 -10.97
CA LEU A 30 0.83 -3.23 -9.81
C LEU A 30 0.34 -1.79 -10.01
N THR A 31 0.24 -1.33 -11.26
CA THR A 31 -0.24 0.03 -11.56
C THR A 31 -1.73 0.20 -11.24
N LEU A 32 -2.48 -0.89 -11.26
CA LEU A 32 -3.93 -0.93 -10.97
C LEU A 32 -4.27 -0.32 -9.61
N VAL A 33 -3.41 -0.49 -8.61
CA VAL A 33 -3.63 0.10 -7.28
C VAL A 33 -3.76 1.62 -7.37
N ASN A 34 -2.92 2.28 -8.15
CA ASN A 34 -2.97 3.73 -8.31
C ASN A 34 -4.24 4.18 -9.04
N ASP A 35 -4.74 3.39 -10.00
CA ASP A 35 -5.99 3.68 -10.73
C ASP A 35 -7.22 3.52 -9.84
N ILE A 36 -7.28 2.46 -9.03
CA ILE A 36 -8.34 2.25 -8.04
C ILE A 36 -8.33 3.37 -7.00
N ALA A 37 -7.15 3.88 -6.63
CA ALA A 37 -7.01 4.86 -5.57
C ALA A 37 -7.61 6.23 -5.89
N VAL A 38 -7.62 6.67 -7.15
CA VAL A 38 -7.99 8.04 -7.54
C VAL A 38 -9.45 8.09 -7.99
N VAL A 39 -10.34 8.48 -7.09
CA VAL A 39 -11.79 8.48 -7.33
C VAL A 39 -12.32 9.91 -7.44
N LYS A 40 -13.12 10.18 -8.49
CA LYS A 40 -13.88 11.44 -8.62
C LYS A 40 -15.20 11.34 -7.86
N VAL A 41 -15.33 12.08 -6.78
CA VAL A 41 -16.53 12.14 -5.95
C VAL A 41 -17.35 13.38 -6.29
N ASN A 42 -18.66 13.18 -6.51
CA ASN A 42 -19.63 14.23 -6.84
C ASN A 42 -19.22 15.10 -8.05
N GLY A 43 -18.50 14.52 -9.03
CA GLY A 43 -18.10 15.18 -10.28
C GLY A 43 -17.06 16.31 -10.17
N GLN A 44 -16.69 16.74 -8.96
CA GLN A 44 -15.82 17.91 -8.75
C GLN A 44 -14.58 17.60 -7.89
N LYS A 45 -14.67 16.69 -6.93
CA LYS A 45 -13.60 16.43 -5.96
C LYS A 45 -12.91 15.10 -6.23
N THR A 46 -11.63 15.13 -6.55
CA THR A 46 -10.80 13.92 -6.59
C THR A 46 -10.32 13.58 -5.18
N ILE A 47 -10.61 12.36 -4.72
CA ILE A 47 -10.11 11.84 -3.45
C ILE A 47 -9.18 10.67 -3.75
N ASN A 48 -8.03 10.65 -3.06
CA ASN A 48 -7.08 9.56 -3.16
C ASN A 48 -7.26 8.57 -2.01
N PHE A 49 -7.88 7.43 -2.30
CA PHE A 49 -8.11 6.30 -1.41
C PHE A 49 -6.97 5.26 -1.47
N TYR A 50 -5.72 5.69 -1.60
CA TYR A 50 -4.56 4.80 -1.77
C TYR A 50 -4.45 3.66 -0.74
N SER A 51 -4.62 3.96 0.55
CA SER A 51 -4.56 2.93 1.59
C SER A 51 -5.73 1.93 1.51
N PHE A 52 -6.87 2.33 0.95
CA PHE A 52 -7.95 1.40 0.63
C PHE A 52 -7.60 0.55 -0.59
N ALA A 53 -7.13 1.17 -1.69
CA ALA A 53 -6.79 0.47 -2.92
C ALA A 53 -5.75 -0.65 -2.72
N THR A 54 -4.74 -0.40 -1.88
CA THR A 54 -3.76 -1.43 -1.49
C THR A 54 -4.41 -2.60 -0.73
N LYS A 55 -5.29 -2.32 0.24
CA LYS A 55 -6.03 -3.36 0.97
C LYS A 55 -6.98 -4.13 0.07
N TYR A 56 -7.65 -3.44 -0.86
CA TYR A 56 -8.55 -4.06 -1.82
C TYR A 56 -7.78 -5.10 -2.65
N CYS A 57 -6.67 -4.73 -3.28
CA CYS A 57 -5.87 -5.66 -4.07
C CYS A 57 -5.25 -6.78 -3.19
N SER A 58 -4.80 -6.45 -1.98
CA SER A 58 -4.28 -7.43 -1.01
C SER A 58 -5.34 -8.46 -0.56
N HIS A 59 -6.62 -8.09 -0.48
CA HIS A 59 -7.68 -9.05 -0.17
C HIS A 59 -7.90 -10.07 -1.30
N HIS A 60 -7.63 -9.70 -2.55
CA HIS A 60 -7.67 -10.63 -3.68
C HIS A 60 -6.38 -11.47 -3.75
N PHE A 61 -5.22 -10.83 -3.62
CA PHE A 61 -3.91 -11.44 -3.80
C PHE A 61 -2.93 -11.00 -2.70
N PRO A 62 -3.00 -11.65 -1.52
CA PRO A 62 -2.35 -11.14 -0.31
C PRO A 62 -0.83 -11.14 -0.35
N GLU A 63 -0.24 -12.08 -1.10
CA GLU A 63 1.22 -12.26 -1.18
C GLU A 63 1.85 -11.31 -2.20
N ASP A 64 1.08 -10.90 -3.20
CA ASP A 64 1.52 -10.04 -4.30
C ASP A 64 1.31 -8.55 -4.00
N TYR A 65 0.33 -8.21 -3.16
CA TYR A 65 -0.04 -6.83 -2.88
C TYR A 65 0.17 -6.44 -1.41
N PRO A 66 1.37 -5.94 -1.03
CA PRO A 66 1.61 -5.34 0.26
C PRO A 66 0.68 -4.18 0.56
N ILE A 67 0.26 -4.05 1.82
CA ILE A 67 -0.65 -3.02 2.29
C ILE A 67 0.14 -1.78 2.71
N TYR A 68 -0.21 -0.66 2.09
CA TYR A 68 0.29 0.64 2.50
C TYR A 68 -0.57 1.26 3.60
N ASP A 69 0.07 1.74 4.67
CA ASP A 69 -0.52 2.69 5.62
C ASP A 69 0.50 3.67 6.21
N SER A 70 0.06 4.52 7.13
CA SER A 70 0.91 5.56 7.73
C SER A 70 1.96 5.02 8.72
N PHE A 71 1.75 3.87 9.35
CA PHE A 71 2.77 3.23 10.19
C PHE A 71 3.86 2.60 9.31
N VAL A 72 3.46 1.91 8.24
CA VAL A 72 4.38 1.33 7.26
C VAL A 72 5.26 2.42 6.64
N GLU A 73 4.67 3.54 6.20
CA GLU A 73 5.44 4.68 5.69
C GLU A 73 6.46 5.20 6.70
N LYS A 74 6.03 5.46 7.95
CA LYS A 74 6.93 5.98 8.99
C LYS A 74 8.09 5.03 9.25
N MET A 75 7.82 3.73 9.33
CA MET A 75 8.81 2.72 9.65
C MET A 75 9.80 2.52 8.50
N LEU A 76 9.34 2.45 7.24
CA LEU A 76 10.23 2.43 6.07
C LEU A 76 11.13 3.67 6.02
N MET A 77 10.57 4.86 6.27
CA MET A 77 11.36 6.10 6.32
C MET A 77 12.35 6.14 7.49
N HIS A 78 12.06 5.44 8.59
CA HIS A 78 12.99 5.26 9.71
C HIS A 78 14.17 4.37 9.30
N PHE A 79 13.91 3.14 8.86
CA PHE A 79 14.96 2.22 8.39
C PHE A 79 15.80 2.80 7.27
N LYS A 80 15.18 3.54 6.35
CA LYS A 80 15.87 4.26 5.28
C LYS A 80 16.90 5.28 5.82
N ARG A 81 16.63 5.91 6.96
CA ARG A 81 17.53 6.90 7.57
C ARG A 81 18.64 6.24 8.39
N VAL A 82 18.30 5.22 9.16
CA VAL A 82 19.23 4.55 10.08
C VAL A 82 20.16 3.61 9.31
N ASP A 83 19.60 2.71 8.52
CA ASP A 83 20.34 1.61 7.88
C ASP A 83 20.65 1.88 6.41
N LYS A 84 19.99 2.88 5.82
CA LYS A 84 20.16 3.26 4.40
C LYS A 84 19.90 2.11 3.42
N PHE A 85 18.97 1.22 3.78
CA PHE A 85 18.70 -0.03 3.05
C PHE A 85 18.40 0.14 1.55
N PHE A 86 17.72 1.23 1.17
CA PHE A 86 17.39 1.51 -0.23
C PHE A 86 17.20 3.01 -0.47
N LYS A 87 17.50 3.47 -1.69
CA LYS A 87 17.40 4.88 -2.07
C LYS A 87 16.04 5.18 -2.72
N PHE A 88 15.16 5.82 -1.96
CA PHE A 88 13.87 6.31 -2.42
C PHE A 88 13.47 7.60 -1.68
N LYS A 89 12.47 8.32 -2.18
CA LYS A 89 11.85 9.49 -1.54
C LYS A 89 10.54 9.08 -0.90
N LYS A 90 10.08 9.86 0.08
CA LYS A 90 8.78 9.63 0.73
C LYS A 90 7.62 9.55 -0.27
N ASN A 91 7.61 10.43 -1.27
CA ASN A 91 6.55 10.47 -2.29
C ASN A 91 6.55 9.24 -3.20
N ASP A 92 7.68 8.54 -3.32
CA ASP A 92 7.77 7.32 -4.12
C ASP A 92 6.89 6.22 -3.51
N LEU A 93 6.65 6.24 -2.19
CA LEU A 93 5.74 5.30 -1.51
C LEU A 93 4.26 5.49 -1.89
N LYS A 94 3.91 6.56 -2.61
CA LYS A 94 2.56 6.80 -3.14
C LYS A 94 2.38 6.27 -4.56
N HIS A 95 3.45 5.80 -5.20
CA HIS A 95 3.40 5.09 -6.46
C HIS A 95 3.60 3.60 -6.18
N TYR A 96 2.58 2.79 -6.45
CA TYR A 96 2.52 1.42 -5.96
C TYR A 96 3.64 0.51 -6.49
N PRO A 97 3.99 0.54 -7.80
CA PRO A 97 5.14 -0.21 -8.30
C PRO A 97 6.44 0.13 -7.56
N THR A 98 6.69 1.41 -7.29
CA THR A 98 7.89 1.82 -6.53
C THR A 98 7.79 1.40 -5.06
N TYR A 99 6.63 1.51 -4.43
CA TYR A 99 6.41 1.03 -3.07
C TYR A 99 6.66 -0.48 -2.95
N HIS A 100 6.17 -1.27 -3.91
CA HIS A 100 6.39 -2.70 -3.99
C HIS A 100 7.89 -3.02 -4.10
N GLU A 101 8.62 -2.31 -4.97
CA GLU A 101 10.08 -2.46 -5.09
C GLU A 101 10.79 -2.10 -3.78
N VAL A 102 10.36 -1.05 -3.07
CA VAL A 102 10.93 -0.71 -1.75
C VAL A 102 10.78 -1.87 -0.76
N LEU A 103 9.67 -2.60 -0.77
CA LEU A 103 9.47 -3.77 0.10
C LEU A 103 10.33 -4.97 -0.33
N ILE A 104 10.50 -5.20 -1.63
CA ILE A 104 11.43 -6.23 -2.13
C ILE A 104 12.86 -5.92 -1.67
N GLN A 105 13.30 -4.67 -1.83
CA GLN A 105 14.64 -4.23 -1.45
C GLN A 105 14.83 -4.26 0.07
N PHE A 106 13.79 -3.92 0.83
CA PHE A 106 13.78 -4.12 2.28
C PHE A 106 13.98 -5.59 2.63
N SER A 107 13.21 -6.50 2.01
CA SER A 107 13.30 -7.94 2.24
C SER A 107 14.72 -8.46 1.97
N ARG A 108 15.30 -8.09 0.81
CA ARG A 108 16.68 -8.44 0.43
C ARG A 108 17.72 -7.94 1.42
N PHE A 109 17.63 -6.66 1.81
CA PHE A 109 18.63 -6.03 2.68
C PHE A 109 18.72 -6.70 4.06
N TYR A 110 17.58 -7.13 4.62
CA TYR A 110 17.54 -7.80 5.92
C TYR A 110 17.53 -9.33 5.83
N GLY A 111 17.71 -9.92 4.63
CA GLY A 111 17.73 -11.37 4.44
C GLY A 111 16.39 -12.05 4.72
N LEU A 112 15.27 -11.38 4.45
CA LEU A 112 13.91 -11.85 4.71
C LEU A 112 13.25 -12.51 3.49
N GLU A 113 14.03 -12.94 2.50
CA GLU A 113 13.51 -13.48 1.23
C GLU A 113 12.76 -14.81 1.39
N GLU A 114 12.93 -15.51 2.52
CA GLU A 114 12.13 -16.69 2.89
C GLU A 114 10.70 -16.33 3.32
N PHE A 115 10.43 -15.05 3.63
CA PHE A 115 9.13 -14.55 4.04
C PHE A 115 8.39 -13.91 2.85
N THR A 116 7.08 -14.14 2.80
CA THR A 116 6.20 -13.45 1.85
C THR A 116 6.19 -11.95 2.11
N LEU A 117 5.91 -11.14 1.09
CA LEU A 117 5.78 -9.69 1.27
C LEU A 117 4.66 -9.31 2.26
N LYS A 118 3.65 -10.17 2.42
CA LYS A 118 2.59 -10.07 3.44
C LYS A 118 3.09 -10.28 4.88
N GLN A 119 4.12 -11.09 5.08
CA GLN A 119 4.73 -11.24 6.39
C GLN A 119 5.63 -10.03 6.68
N VAL A 120 6.37 -9.59 5.67
CA VAL A 120 7.24 -8.41 5.75
C VAL A 120 6.43 -7.14 6.02
N ASP A 121 5.35 -6.88 5.29
CA ASP A 121 4.53 -5.68 5.49
C ASP A 121 3.85 -5.65 6.87
N LYS A 122 3.39 -6.81 7.34
CA LYS A 122 2.78 -6.99 8.66
C LYS A 122 3.80 -6.73 9.76
N TYR A 123 5.03 -7.22 9.61
CA TYR A 123 6.12 -6.93 10.53
C TYR A 123 6.39 -5.42 10.58
N ILE A 124 6.59 -4.78 9.42
CA ILE A 124 6.86 -3.33 9.35
C ILE A 124 5.72 -2.54 10.00
N TRP A 125 4.47 -2.96 9.79
CA TRP A 125 3.31 -2.35 10.41
C TRP A 125 3.28 -2.50 11.94
N GLN A 126 3.56 -3.70 12.46
CA GLN A 126 3.62 -3.97 13.90
C GLN A 126 4.75 -3.15 14.55
N ALA A 127 5.95 -3.18 13.97
CA ALA A 127 7.08 -2.37 14.41
C ALA A 127 6.76 -0.87 14.37
N GLY A 128 6.12 -0.40 13.30
CA GLY A 128 5.70 1.00 13.18
C GLY A 128 4.69 1.43 14.25
N LYS A 129 3.79 0.54 14.67
CA LYS A 129 2.84 0.81 15.76
C LYS A 129 3.53 0.93 17.12
N GLU A 130 4.48 0.04 17.40
CA GLU A 130 5.24 0.04 18.65
C GLU A 130 6.17 1.25 18.74
N TYR A 131 6.84 1.58 17.64
CA TYR A 131 7.83 2.65 17.59
C TYR A 131 7.22 4.06 17.46
N PHE A 132 6.06 4.17 16.79
CA PHE A 132 5.37 5.45 16.57
C PHE A 132 3.93 5.42 17.10
N PRO A 133 3.70 5.11 18.40
CA PRO A 133 2.36 4.97 18.94
C PRO A 133 1.54 6.24 18.71
N LYS A 134 0.25 6.06 18.40
CA LYS A 134 -0.67 7.21 18.33
C LYS A 134 -0.88 7.73 19.74
N GLN A 135 -0.60 9.00 19.95
CA GLN A 135 -1.09 9.74 21.11
C GLN A 135 -2.56 10.05 20.83
N TYR A 136 -3.45 9.54 21.67
CA TYR A 136 -4.89 9.79 21.62
C TYR A 136 -5.26 10.79 22.71
#